data_AF-A0AAC9XKT7-F1
#
_entry.id   AF-A0AAC9XKT7-F1
#
_cell.length_a   1.000
_cell.length_b   1.000
_cell.length_c   1.000
_cell.angle_alpha   90.00
_cell.angle_beta   90.00
_cell.angle_gamma   90.00
#
_symmetry.space_group_name_H-M   'P 1'
#
loop_
_entity.id
_entity.type
_entity.pdbx_description
1 polymer ?
#
loop_
_entity_poly.entity_id
_entity_poly.type
_entity_poly.pdbx_seq_one_letter_code
_entity_poly.pdbx_strand_id
1 'polypeptide(L)'
;MKKIIGVIIISMFAMIGCSTIATVESIPQSLQLTGDDIEVGEVLTAELPYNSKDETLKEQLIAEALKDTNYDFIIMPRYEIVKTGFSTKMKIRGKGARVK
;
A
#
# COMPACT_ATOMS: atom_id res chain seq x y z
N MET A 1 20.70 -12.77 -58.08
CA MET A 1 21.32 -12.39 -56.78
C MET A 1 20.58 -11.25 -56.06
N LYS A 2 20.26 -10.13 -56.72
CA LYS A 2 19.56 -8.99 -56.08
C LYS A 2 18.16 -9.30 -55.50
N LYS A 3 17.39 -10.22 -56.11
CA LYS A 3 16.04 -10.60 -55.62
C LYS A 3 16.03 -11.45 -54.35
N ILE A 4 17.10 -12.21 -54.09
CA ILE A 4 17.21 -13.12 -52.93
C ILE A 4 17.54 -12.32 -51.66
N ILE A 5 18.38 -11.28 -51.80
CA ILE A 5 18.76 -10.39 -50.70
C ILE A 5 17.55 -9.63 -50.14
N GLY A 6 16.60 -9.22 -51.00
CA GLY A 6 15.39 -8.53 -50.57
C GLY A 6 14.45 -9.38 -49.70
N VAL A 7 14.37 -10.69 -49.98
CA VAL A 7 13.52 -11.63 -49.21
C VAL A 7 14.09 -11.89 -47.81
N ILE A 8 15.42 -11.96 -47.69
CA ILE A 8 16.11 -12.17 -46.41
C ILE A 8 15.91 -10.95 -45.49
N ILE A 9 15.97 -9.73 -46.03
CA ILE A 9 15.78 -8.50 -45.24
C ILE A 9 14.33 -8.40 -44.74
N ILE A 10 13.33 -8.74 -45.57
CA ILE A 10 11.92 -8.74 -45.16
C ILE A 10 11.63 -9.81 -44.08
N SER A 11 12.30 -10.96 -44.16
CA SER A 11 12.16 -12.02 -43.15
C SER A 11 12.77 -11.67 -41.79
N MET A 12 13.81 -10.82 -41.74
CA MET A 12 14.41 -10.39 -40.46
C MET A 12 13.53 -9.39 -39.70
N PHE A 13 12.72 -8.58 -40.39
CA PHE A 13 11.78 -7.67 -39.73
C PHE A 13 10.54 -8.36 -39.13
N ALA A 14 10.20 -9.57 -39.59
CA ALA A 14 9.06 -10.33 -39.09
C ALA A 14 9.30 -11.00 -37.72
N MET A 15 10.54 -11.01 -37.21
CA MET A 15 10.90 -11.59 -35.91
C MET A 15 11.00 -10.56 -34.78
N ILE A 16 10.61 -9.31 -35.00
CA ILE A 16 10.40 -8.36 -33.89
C ILE A 16 9.06 -8.73 -33.26
N GLY A 17 9.08 -9.86 -32.53
CA GLY A 17 7.95 -10.37 -31.80
C GLY A 17 7.44 -9.28 -30.87
N CYS A 18 6.17 -8.94 -31.00
CA CYS A 18 5.44 -8.20 -30.00
C CYS A 18 5.49 -9.06 -28.72
N SER A 19 6.43 -8.77 -27.82
CA SER A 19 6.42 -9.34 -26.49
C SER A 19 5.24 -8.72 -25.78
N THR A 20 4.11 -9.42 -25.82
CA THR A 20 2.97 -9.10 -24.99
C THR A 20 3.41 -9.42 -23.57
N ILE A 21 3.96 -8.42 -22.87
CA ILE A 21 4.09 -8.50 -21.43
C ILE A 21 2.65 -8.50 -20.94
N ALA A 22 2.12 -9.70 -20.67
CA ALA A 22 0.87 -9.84 -19.97
C ALA A 22 1.09 -9.24 -18.58
N THR A 23 0.69 -7.99 -18.39
CA THR A 23 0.52 -7.39 -17.07
C THR A 23 -0.57 -8.21 -16.41
N VAL A 24 -0.18 -9.21 -15.64
CA VAL A 24 -1.11 -10.02 -14.86
C VAL A 24 -1.87 -9.04 -13.96
N GLU A 25 -3.18 -8.96 -14.19
CA GLU A 25 -4.14 -8.25 -13.35
C GLU A 25 -3.84 -8.67 -11.90
N SER A 26 -3.47 -7.71 -11.05
CA SER A 26 -2.84 -7.94 -9.75
C SER A 26 -3.45 -9.14 -9.01
N ILE A 27 -2.71 -10.25 -8.93
CA ILE A 27 -3.14 -11.39 -8.13
C ILE A 27 -3.25 -10.87 -6.69
N PRO A 28 -4.43 -10.94 -6.04
CA PRO A 28 -4.58 -10.46 -4.68
C PRO A 28 -3.65 -11.28 -3.79
N GLN A 29 -2.56 -10.66 -3.34
CA GLN A 29 -1.63 -11.29 -2.42
C GLN A 29 -2.25 -11.25 -1.02
N SER A 30 -2.68 -12.40 -0.53
CA SER A 30 -3.11 -12.56 0.85
C SER A 30 -1.93 -12.97 1.71
N LEU A 31 -1.59 -12.17 2.72
CA LEU A 31 -0.64 -12.53 3.75
C LEU A 31 -1.41 -12.98 5.00
N GLN A 32 -1.22 -14.22 5.42
CA GLN A 32 -1.74 -14.71 6.70
C GLN A 32 -0.57 -14.72 7.68
N LEU A 33 -0.74 -13.99 8.79
CA LEU A 33 0.23 -13.93 9.87
C LEU A 33 -0.37 -14.59 11.11
N THR A 34 0.46 -15.37 11.81
CA THR A 34 0.15 -15.87 13.16
C THR A 34 0.72 -14.93 14.21
N GLY A 35 0.31 -15.09 15.46
CA GLY A 35 0.86 -14.29 16.56
C GLY A 35 2.37 -14.45 16.75
N ASP A 36 2.93 -15.59 16.34
CA ASP A 36 4.36 -15.87 16.44
C ASP A 36 5.18 -15.16 15.35
N ASP A 37 4.56 -14.79 14.23
CA ASP A 37 5.20 -14.10 13.10
C ASP A 37 5.36 -12.59 13.34
N ILE A 38 4.78 -12.07 14.43
CA ILE A 38 4.64 -10.64 14.68
C ILE A 38 5.31 -10.29 16.01
N GLU A 39 5.99 -9.15 16.05
CA GLU A 39 6.41 -8.51 17.29
C GLU A 39 5.49 -7.33 17.59
N VAL A 40 4.86 -7.37 18.77
CA VAL A 40 3.93 -6.34 19.23
C VAL A 40 4.65 -5.37 20.16
N GLY A 41 4.53 -4.09 19.84
CA GLY A 41 5.27 -3.01 20.50
C GLY A 41 4.46 -2.10 21.42
N GLU A 42 4.85 -0.84 21.48
CA GLU A 42 4.16 0.20 22.22
C GLU A 42 2.79 0.57 21.63
N VAL A 43 2.09 1.43 22.37
CA VAL A 43 0.83 2.02 21.93
C VAL A 43 1.15 3.21 21.03
N LEU A 44 0.63 3.20 19.81
CA LEU A 44 0.72 4.30 18.86
C LEU A 44 -0.55 5.13 18.91
N THR A 45 -0.39 6.45 18.80
CA THR A 45 -1.49 7.41 18.77
C THR A 45 -1.21 8.51 17.77
N ALA A 46 -2.23 8.91 17.01
CA ALA A 46 -2.18 10.11 16.18
C ALA A 46 -3.52 10.85 16.21
N GLU A 47 -3.49 12.13 15.84
CA GLU A 47 -4.67 12.97 15.73
C GLU A 47 -4.62 13.78 14.45
N LEU A 48 -5.73 13.83 13.73
CA LEU A 48 -5.91 14.69 12.57
C LEU A 48 -7.21 15.51 12.70
N PRO A 49 -7.31 16.69 12.07
CA PRO A 49 -8.57 17.42 11.98
C PRO A 49 -9.67 16.55 11.39
N TYR A 50 -10.84 16.53 12.02
CA TYR A 50 -11.97 15.73 11.54
C TYR A 50 -12.70 16.44 10.41
N ASN A 51 -12.84 15.75 9.28
CA ASN A 51 -13.70 16.14 8.18
C ASN A 51 -14.59 14.95 7.80
N SER A 52 -15.91 15.09 7.99
CA SER A 52 -16.87 14.01 7.70
C SER A 52 -16.99 13.68 6.21
N LYS A 53 -16.43 14.50 5.32
CA LYS A 53 -16.41 14.29 3.87
C LYS A 53 -15.09 13.71 3.36
N ASP A 54 -14.10 13.54 4.24
CA ASP A 54 -12.84 12.92 3.87
C ASP A 54 -12.91 11.41 4.11
N GLU A 55 -13.05 10.66 3.02
CA GLU A 55 -13.13 9.20 3.04
C GLU A 55 -11.77 8.55 3.36
N THR A 56 -10.66 9.30 3.24
CA THR A 56 -9.28 8.80 3.42
C THR A 56 -8.69 9.10 4.81
N LEU A 57 -9.47 9.73 5.69
CA LEU A 57 -8.98 10.23 6.98
C LEU A 57 -8.43 9.12 7.88
N LYS A 58 -9.00 7.91 7.81
CA LYS A 58 -8.55 6.77 8.63
C LYS A 58 -7.20 6.25 8.14
N GLU A 59 -7.00 6.14 6.84
CA GLU A 59 -5.71 5.75 6.24
C GLU A 59 -4.63 6.79 6.56
N GLN A 60 -4.94 8.07 6.44
CA GLN A 60 -4.04 9.16 6.83
C GLN A 60 -3.67 9.08 8.32
N LEU A 61 -4.63 8.78 9.19
CA LEU A 61 -4.37 8.59 10.63
C LEU A 61 -3.46 7.39 10.92
N ILE A 62 -3.64 6.28 10.22
CA ILE A 62 -2.73 5.13 10.34
C ILE A 62 -1.32 5.55 9.90
N ALA A 63 -1.19 6.20 8.75
CA ALA A 63 0.09 6.66 8.23
C ALA A 63 0.78 7.63 9.21
N GLU A 64 0.05 8.59 9.77
CA GLU A 64 0.60 9.53 10.76
C GLU A 64 0.98 8.83 12.08
N ALA A 65 0.24 7.79 12.50
CA ALA A 65 0.57 7.03 13.70
C ALA A 65 1.79 6.10 13.52
N LEU A 66 2.04 5.63 12.30
CA LEU A 66 3.22 4.81 11.96
C LEU A 66 4.43 5.66 11.57
N LYS A 67 4.23 6.94 11.28
CA LYS A 67 5.28 7.88 10.92
C LYS A 67 6.34 7.92 12.01
N ASP A 68 7.59 7.90 11.57
CA ASP A 68 8.77 7.89 12.45
C ASP A 68 8.87 6.66 13.39
N THR A 69 8.11 5.59 13.11
CA THR A 69 8.21 4.30 13.79
C THR A 69 8.83 3.24 12.86
N ASN A 70 9.23 2.10 13.44
CA ASN A 70 9.70 0.92 12.70
C ASN A 70 8.64 -0.20 12.65
N TYR A 71 7.36 0.14 12.83
CA TYR A 71 6.24 -0.80 12.75
C TYR A 71 5.64 -0.84 11.35
N ASP A 72 5.19 -2.03 10.95
CA ASP A 72 4.55 -2.26 9.65
C ASP A 72 3.04 -2.00 9.69
N PHE A 73 2.40 -2.24 10.82
CA PHE A 73 0.95 -2.09 10.98
C PHE A 73 0.52 -1.78 12.42
N ILE A 74 -0.73 -1.36 12.56
CA ILE A 74 -1.38 -1.10 13.85
C ILE A 74 -2.40 -2.21 14.12
N ILE A 75 -2.22 -2.96 15.20
CA ILE A 75 -3.16 -3.99 15.65
C ILE A 75 -4.24 -3.34 16.54
N MET A 76 -5.49 -3.76 16.33
CA MET A 76 -6.67 -3.33 17.08
C MET A 76 -6.84 -1.80 17.14
N PRO A 77 -6.78 -1.08 15.99
CA PRO A 77 -6.93 0.36 15.99
C PRO A 77 -8.34 0.75 16.49
N ARG A 78 -8.38 1.69 17.43
CA ARG A 78 -9.60 2.34 17.93
C ARG A 78 -9.60 3.78 17.45
N TYR A 79 -10.71 4.18 16.82
CA TYR A 79 -10.90 5.53 16.33
C TYR A 79 -11.90 6.27 17.20
N GLU A 80 -11.59 7.51 17.52
CA GLU A 80 -12.44 8.37 18.35
C GLU A 80 -12.56 9.74 17.70
N ILE A 81 -13.78 10.27 17.61
CA ILE A 81 -14.02 11.65 17.20
C ILE A 81 -14.16 12.49 18.47
N VAL A 82 -13.23 13.41 18.69
CA VAL A 82 -13.15 14.21 19.91
C VAL A 82 -13.35 15.68 19.57
N LYS A 83 -14.31 16.32 20.23
CA LYS A 83 -14.54 17.76 20.15
C LYS A 83 -13.67 18.48 21.16
N THR A 84 -12.74 19.32 20.69
CA THR A 84 -11.85 20.11 21.53
C THR A 84 -12.05 21.60 21.20
N GLY A 85 -12.80 22.29 22.06
CA GLY A 85 -13.21 23.68 21.84
C GLY A 85 -14.05 23.83 20.56
N PHE A 86 -13.59 24.68 19.64
CA PHE A 86 -14.21 24.92 18.33
C PHE A 86 -13.76 23.95 17.23
N SER A 87 -12.80 23.07 17.52
CA SER A 87 -12.28 22.10 16.55
C SER A 87 -12.76 20.68 16.88
N THR A 88 -13.00 19.90 15.83
CA THR A 88 -13.25 18.46 15.96
C THR A 88 -12.03 17.75 15.38
N LYS A 89 -11.52 16.76 16.11
CA LYS A 89 -10.40 15.92 15.69
C LYS A 89 -10.83 14.46 15.64
N MET A 90 -10.22 13.68 14.78
CA MET A 90 -10.26 12.22 14.86
C MET A 90 -8.92 11.75 15.42
N LYS A 91 -8.98 10.82 16.37
CA LYS A 91 -7.82 10.19 17.01
C LYS A 91 -7.81 8.72 16.68
N ILE A 92 -6.62 8.16 16.53
CA ILE A 92 -6.39 6.71 16.48
C ILE A 92 -5.56 6.30 17.69
N ARG A 93 -5.87 5.14 18.28
CA ARG A 93 -5.04 4.47 19.27
C ARG A 93 -4.99 2.98 18.98
N GLY A 94 -3.80 2.40 18.97
CA GLY A 94 -3.62 0.96 18.77
C GLY A 94 -2.23 0.51 19.18
N LYS A 95 -1.93 -0.78 18.99
CA LYS A 95 -0.60 -1.33 19.24
C LYS A 95 0.20 -1.38 17.94
N GLY A 96 1.39 -0.78 17.92
CA GLY A 96 2.32 -0.95 16.80
C GLY A 96 2.78 -2.40 16.71
N ALA A 97 2.94 -2.90 15.50
CA ALA A 97 3.43 -4.25 15.27
C ALA A 97 4.25 -4.34 13.98
N ARG A 98 5.24 -5.22 14.00
CA ARG A 98 6.13 -5.50 12.87
C ARG A 98 6.24 -7.00 12.62
N VAL A 99 6.47 -7.37 11.38
CA VAL A 99 6.81 -8.75 11.02
C VAL A 99 8.25 -9.03 11.48
N LYS A 100 8.50 -10.23 12.00
CA LYS A 100 9.84 -10.67 12.41
C LYS A 100 10.74 -11.00 11.23
#